data_AF-A0A7W5DU83-F1
#
_entry.id   AF-A0A7W5DU83-F1
#
_cell.length_a   1.000
_cell.length_b   1.000
_cell.length_c   1.000
_cell.angle_alpha   90.00
_cell.angle_beta   90.00
_cell.angle_gamma   90.00
#
_symmetry.space_group_name_H-M   'P 1'
#
loop_
_entity.id
_entity.type
_entity.pdbx_description
1 polymer ?
#
loop_
_entity_poly.entity_id
_entity_poly.type
_entity_poly.pdbx_seq_one_letter_code
_entity_poly.pdbx_strand_id
1 'polypeptide(L)'
;MNHSRLRRRHGFFLILVLVVVAVATMAVYSFTELMLAADETAYLQGDLVQARLNVDTGVEAMRLILASPPADRDAMGGVYNNAARFRGVAITNSVDGSVQRFTVIAPGIGDTGAYGGIRFGLQNESARINVNALLVLEENSEAIGMLTSLSGGDVDAGGILGDAIGVGSGAASGDDEMLDADNIAVQLLMTLPGMDESTADAILDWIDTDSDPRPLGCEDEYYSSLTTPYACPNEPLKSVEELLLVRGVTPQLLFGADTNRNGVLDLDEQQRTAASIDTAGVLGWASYLTVHGGENNKTAAGDERVNVNDEDLEVLYDELLTALGDETYASFIVAYRMAGKSSIEDSAALMAVAAVGGGDGGDEVTSPTGGGSEDDSEKELWTGEAIADLDLTAGAGVEINQILDLIDAEVTIGEGDNAVVYMSPFIGDPALMAEYLPLLVDQLTTQDVDVLPGRINLNEAPAEILAGISLVDVDTMAAILEARNAGGAGGGSLESGSSTDRTHETWPLTEGIITLDQMRALMPLVTAGGDVFRAQVVGFDETTGLAARGEAIIDATTVNPRVVAYRDLTHLGRGFELSVLGGY
;
A
#
# COMPACT_ATOMS: atom_id res chain seq x y z
N MET A 1 -25.80 -69.90 -85.41
CA MET A 1 -25.07 -70.27 -84.18
C MET A 1 -24.03 -69.21 -83.90
N ASN A 2 -24.09 -68.65 -82.69
CA ASN A 2 -23.34 -67.49 -82.21
C ASN A 2 -21.84 -67.71 -82.15
N HIS A 3 -21.05 -66.74 -82.64
CA HIS A 3 -19.71 -66.50 -82.13
C HIS A 3 -19.62 -65.07 -81.58
N SER A 4 -19.75 -65.00 -80.26
CA SER A 4 -19.60 -63.79 -79.45
C SER A 4 -18.15 -63.30 -79.47
N ARG A 5 -17.93 -62.07 -79.97
CA ARG A 5 -16.67 -61.35 -79.82
C ARG A 5 -16.47 -60.98 -78.35
N LEU A 6 -15.57 -61.67 -77.65
CA LEU A 6 -15.08 -61.27 -76.33
C LEU A 6 -14.26 -59.98 -76.46
N ARG A 7 -14.85 -58.84 -76.06
CA ARG A 7 -14.12 -57.58 -75.86
C ARG A 7 -13.12 -57.76 -74.71
N ARG A 8 -11.81 -57.71 -75.00
CA ARG A 8 -10.76 -57.61 -73.97
C ARG A 8 -10.90 -56.28 -73.21
N ARG A 9 -11.40 -56.33 -71.98
CA ARG A 9 -11.35 -55.24 -70.99
C ARG A 9 -10.21 -55.53 -69.99
N HIS A 10 -8.95 -55.33 -70.38
CA HIS A 10 -7.79 -55.64 -69.51
C HIS A 10 -6.94 -54.43 -69.10
N GLY A 11 -7.22 -53.20 -69.58
CA GLY A 11 -6.49 -51.99 -69.16
C GLY A 11 -7.16 -51.19 -68.03
N PHE A 12 -8.50 -51.16 -67.98
CA PHE A 12 -9.27 -50.33 -67.04
C PHE A 12 -9.12 -50.78 -65.58
N PHE A 13 -9.04 -52.09 -65.32
CA PHE A 13 -8.85 -52.63 -63.97
C PHE A 13 -7.50 -52.23 -63.35
N LEU A 14 -6.46 -52.12 -64.18
CA LEU A 14 -5.11 -51.73 -63.74
C LEU A 14 -5.07 -50.26 -63.33
N ILE A 15 -5.75 -49.40 -64.07
CA ILE A 15 -5.93 -47.97 -63.73
C ILE A 15 -6.76 -47.82 -62.46
N LEU A 16 -7.86 -48.58 -62.32
CA LEU A 16 -8.69 -48.56 -61.13
C LEU A 16 -7.91 -49.00 -59.88
N VAL A 17 -7.14 -50.07 -59.97
CA VAL A 17 -6.28 -50.54 -58.87
C VAL A 17 -5.21 -49.49 -58.54
N LEU A 18 -4.58 -48.87 -59.54
CA LEU A 18 -3.62 -47.79 -59.30
C LEU A 18 -4.24 -46.60 -58.55
N VAL A 19 -5.45 -46.18 -58.95
CA VAL A 19 -6.18 -45.09 -58.27
C VAL A 19 -6.55 -45.48 -56.85
N VAL A 20 -7.05 -46.69 -56.62
CA VAL A 20 -7.39 -47.16 -55.27
C VAL A 20 -6.14 -47.23 -54.40
N VAL A 21 -5.02 -47.74 -54.93
CA VAL A 21 -3.75 -47.78 -54.19
C VAL A 21 -3.27 -46.36 -53.90
N ALA A 22 -3.32 -45.43 -54.85
CA ALA A 22 -2.92 -44.03 -54.65
C ALA A 22 -3.77 -43.33 -53.57
N VAL A 23 -5.10 -43.52 -53.61
CA VAL A 23 -6.03 -42.97 -52.61
C VAL A 23 -5.78 -43.62 -51.24
N ALA A 24 -5.57 -44.94 -51.19
CA ALA A 24 -5.25 -45.64 -49.95
C ALA A 24 -3.90 -45.18 -49.36
N THR A 25 -2.88 -44.96 -50.19
CA THR A 25 -1.58 -44.42 -49.74
C THR A 25 -1.71 -42.99 -49.23
N MET A 26 -2.51 -42.13 -49.87
CA MET A 26 -2.78 -40.79 -49.36
C MET A 26 -3.57 -40.82 -48.04
N ALA A 27 -4.52 -41.74 -47.90
CA ALA A 27 -5.26 -41.91 -46.65
C ALA A 27 -4.35 -42.36 -45.50
N VAL A 28 -3.44 -43.31 -45.75
CA VAL A 28 -2.44 -43.76 -44.76
C VAL A 28 -1.46 -42.62 -44.42
N TYR A 29 -0.99 -41.87 -45.41
CA TYR A 29 -0.13 -40.72 -45.19
C TYR A 29 -0.82 -39.64 -44.34
N SER A 30 -2.05 -39.24 -44.71
CA SER A 30 -2.85 -38.28 -43.96
C SER A 30 -3.15 -38.75 -42.52
N PHE A 31 -3.43 -40.04 -42.32
CA PHE A 31 -3.63 -40.59 -40.99
C PHE A 31 -2.34 -40.54 -40.15
N THR A 32 -1.18 -40.82 -40.77
CA THR A 32 0.12 -40.79 -40.08
C THR A 32 0.48 -39.36 -39.64
N GLU A 33 0.30 -38.37 -40.51
CA GLU A 33 0.49 -36.95 -40.18
C GLU A 33 -0.44 -36.51 -39.04
N LEU A 34 -1.72 -36.90 -39.08
CA LEU A 34 -2.66 -36.60 -38.00
C LEU A 34 -2.26 -37.27 -36.68
N MET A 35 -1.73 -38.51 -36.71
CA MET A 35 -1.26 -39.19 -35.51
C MET A 35 0.00 -38.53 -34.92
N LEU A 36 0.94 -38.09 -35.77
CA LEU A 36 2.13 -37.35 -35.32
C LEU A 36 1.75 -36.00 -34.70
N ALA A 37 0.86 -35.26 -35.36
CA ALA A 37 0.36 -33.98 -34.82
C ALA A 37 -0.40 -34.17 -33.50
N ALA A 38 -1.18 -35.26 -33.36
CA ALA A 38 -1.88 -35.58 -32.12
C ALA A 38 -0.91 -35.97 -30.99
N ASP A 39 0.14 -36.73 -31.30
CA ASP A 39 1.20 -37.11 -30.35
C ASP A 39 1.96 -35.87 -29.85
N GLU A 40 2.40 -35.00 -30.77
CA GLU A 40 3.07 -33.73 -30.43
C GLU A 40 2.17 -32.81 -29.60
N THR A 41 0.88 -32.70 -29.96
CA THR A 41 -0.09 -31.93 -29.18
C THR A 41 -0.26 -32.51 -27.78
N ALA A 42 -0.23 -33.84 -27.61
CA ALA A 42 -0.38 -34.47 -26.30
C ALA A 42 0.80 -34.14 -25.37
N TYR A 43 2.04 -34.16 -25.89
CA TYR A 43 3.22 -33.73 -25.13
C TYR A 43 3.15 -32.25 -24.77
N LEU A 44 2.83 -31.37 -25.75
CA LEU A 44 2.72 -29.93 -25.50
C LEU A 44 1.64 -29.60 -24.46
N GLN A 45 0.51 -30.30 -24.47
CA GLN A 45 -0.53 -30.14 -23.44
C GLN A 45 -0.04 -30.59 -22.07
N GLY A 46 0.73 -31.67 -22.00
CA GLY A 46 1.39 -32.11 -20.76
C GLY A 46 2.33 -31.06 -20.20
N ASP A 47 3.20 -30.51 -21.05
CA ASP A 47 4.18 -29.50 -20.66
C ASP A 47 3.51 -28.18 -20.25
N LEU A 48 2.43 -27.76 -20.92
CA LEU A 48 1.64 -26.59 -20.54
C LEU A 48 0.96 -26.76 -19.18
N VAL A 49 0.43 -27.95 -18.89
CA VAL A 49 -0.13 -28.26 -17.57
C VAL A 49 0.98 -28.22 -16.51
N GLN A 50 2.15 -28.76 -16.82
CA GLN A 50 3.30 -28.71 -15.91
C GLN A 50 3.75 -27.26 -15.63
N ALA A 51 3.84 -26.41 -16.65
CA ALA A 51 4.20 -25.01 -16.50
C ALA A 51 3.20 -24.26 -15.60
N ARG A 52 1.90 -24.55 -15.72
CA ARG A 52 0.85 -24.01 -14.82
C ARG A 52 1.01 -24.50 -13.39
N LEU A 53 1.28 -25.78 -13.18
CA LEU A 53 1.54 -26.33 -11.84
C LEU A 53 2.79 -25.71 -11.19
N ASN A 54 3.78 -25.30 -12.00
CA ASN A 54 4.94 -24.58 -11.49
C ASN A 54 4.55 -23.18 -10.96
N VAL A 55 3.60 -22.51 -11.61
CA VAL A 55 3.02 -21.23 -11.11
C VAL A 55 2.33 -21.47 -9.77
N ASP A 56 1.46 -22.48 -9.67
CA ASP A 56 0.76 -22.82 -8.44
C ASP A 56 1.74 -23.14 -7.29
N THR A 57 2.82 -23.87 -7.61
CA THR A 57 3.91 -24.16 -6.67
C THR A 57 4.59 -22.88 -6.17
N GLY A 58 4.83 -21.92 -7.07
CA GLY A 58 5.39 -20.63 -6.70
C GLY A 58 4.46 -19.84 -5.78
N VAL A 59 3.15 -19.83 -6.06
CA VAL A 59 2.14 -19.17 -5.19
C VAL A 59 2.13 -19.80 -3.80
N GLU A 60 2.11 -21.13 -3.69
CA GLU A 60 2.16 -21.82 -2.40
C GLU A 60 3.48 -21.58 -1.64
N ALA A 61 4.60 -21.48 -2.35
CA ALA A 61 5.88 -21.09 -1.74
C ALA A 61 5.83 -19.67 -1.16
N MET A 62 5.14 -18.73 -1.82
CA MET A 62 4.96 -17.37 -1.29
C MET A 62 4.11 -17.38 -0.02
N ARG A 63 3.02 -18.15 0.00
CA ARG A 63 2.19 -18.31 1.20
C ARG A 63 3.00 -18.84 2.39
N LEU A 64 3.91 -19.78 2.16
CA LEU A 64 4.78 -20.31 3.21
C LEU A 64 5.76 -19.26 3.76
N ILE A 65 6.35 -18.44 2.89
CA ILE A 65 7.24 -17.34 3.31
C ILE A 65 6.46 -16.31 4.12
N LEU A 66 5.26 -15.95 3.65
CA LEU A 66 4.40 -14.96 4.30
C LEU A 66 3.77 -15.46 5.61
N ALA A 67 3.76 -16.76 5.87
CA ALA A 67 3.31 -17.32 7.15
C ALA A 67 4.33 -17.10 8.28
N SER A 68 5.57 -16.71 7.95
CA SER A 68 6.60 -16.40 8.94
C SER A 68 6.49 -14.94 9.40
N PRO A 69 6.75 -14.62 10.68
CA PRO A 69 6.74 -13.25 11.18
C PRO A 69 7.67 -12.30 10.39
N PRO A 70 7.39 -10.98 10.37
CA PRO A 70 8.24 -9.99 9.72
C PRO A 70 9.73 -10.13 10.05
N ALA A 71 10.09 -10.24 11.33
CA ALA A 71 11.48 -10.34 11.77
C ALA A 71 12.23 -11.55 11.15
N ASP A 72 11.55 -12.70 11.05
CA ASP A 72 12.12 -13.90 10.41
C ASP A 72 12.28 -13.72 8.89
N ARG A 73 11.31 -13.04 8.25
CA ARG A 73 11.37 -12.74 6.81
C ARG A 73 12.56 -11.84 6.49
N ASP A 74 12.81 -10.83 7.31
CA ASP A 74 13.92 -9.90 7.11
C ASP A 74 15.28 -10.57 7.35
N ALA A 75 15.38 -11.44 8.36
CA ALA A 75 16.56 -12.27 8.58
C ALA A 75 16.88 -13.20 7.38
N MET A 76 15.87 -13.55 6.58
CA MET A 76 16.02 -14.35 5.35
C MET A 76 16.30 -13.51 4.09
N GLY A 77 16.51 -12.21 4.24
CA GLY A 77 16.78 -11.26 3.14
C GLY A 77 15.53 -10.57 2.59
N GLY A 78 14.42 -10.57 3.33
CA GLY A 78 13.20 -9.83 3.03
C GLY A 78 12.39 -10.37 1.85
N VAL A 79 11.21 -9.78 1.65
CA VAL A 79 10.27 -10.14 0.57
C VAL A 79 10.27 -9.16 -0.61
N TYR A 80 10.84 -7.96 -0.45
CA TYR A 80 10.80 -6.91 -1.46
C TYR A 80 11.70 -7.19 -2.68
N ASN A 81 12.98 -7.50 -2.46
CA ASN A 81 13.93 -7.80 -3.53
C ASN A 81 14.98 -8.82 -3.09
N ASN A 82 14.71 -10.11 -3.34
CA ASN A 82 15.56 -11.21 -2.96
C ASN A 82 15.69 -12.22 -4.13
N ALA A 83 16.59 -11.92 -5.07
CA ALA A 83 16.82 -12.76 -6.23
C ALA A 83 17.22 -14.20 -5.86
N ALA A 84 17.89 -14.41 -4.72
CA ALA A 84 18.30 -15.75 -4.28
C ALA A 84 17.10 -16.65 -3.91
N ARG A 85 15.97 -16.06 -3.48
CA ARG A 85 14.76 -16.78 -3.07
C ARG A 85 13.66 -16.76 -4.13
N PHE A 86 13.67 -15.77 -5.02
CA PHE A 86 12.58 -15.54 -5.97
C PHE A 86 12.95 -15.73 -7.45
N ARG A 87 14.23 -15.90 -7.81
CA ARG A 87 14.65 -16.07 -9.21
C ARG A 87 15.06 -17.51 -9.54
N GLY A 88 14.40 -18.11 -10.53
CA GLY A 88 14.80 -19.39 -11.13
C GLY A 88 14.78 -20.55 -10.13
N VAL A 89 13.83 -20.52 -9.19
CA VAL A 89 13.72 -21.48 -8.10
C VAL A 89 13.35 -22.84 -8.68
N ALA A 90 14.22 -23.83 -8.47
CA ALA A 90 14.02 -25.18 -8.98
C ALA A 90 12.98 -25.93 -8.14
N ILE A 91 11.97 -26.50 -8.80
CA ILE A 91 10.95 -27.35 -8.19
C ILE A 91 11.41 -28.81 -8.19
N THR A 92 11.95 -29.27 -9.32
CA THR A 92 12.50 -30.61 -9.48
C THR A 92 13.97 -30.54 -9.85
N ASN A 93 14.81 -31.28 -9.12
CA ASN A 93 16.22 -31.50 -9.42
C ASN A 93 16.47 -32.96 -9.85
N SER A 94 15.63 -33.49 -10.74
CA SER A 94 15.78 -34.86 -11.21
C SER A 94 16.97 -34.99 -12.18
N VAL A 95 17.71 -36.09 -12.05
CA VAL A 95 18.84 -36.46 -12.95
C VAL A 95 18.34 -36.84 -14.36
N ASP A 96 17.10 -37.30 -14.46
CA ASP A 96 16.41 -37.62 -15.72
C ASP A 96 15.04 -36.93 -15.73
N GLY A 97 14.90 -35.83 -16.48
CA GLY A 97 13.66 -35.04 -16.62
C GLY A 97 13.94 -33.59 -17.01
N SER A 98 12.92 -32.87 -17.49
CA SER A 98 13.05 -31.43 -17.73
C SER A 98 13.09 -30.64 -16.41
N VAL A 99 13.98 -29.65 -16.35
CA VAL A 99 14.17 -28.84 -15.14
C VAL A 99 13.03 -27.82 -15.04
N GLN A 100 12.19 -28.01 -14.04
CA GLN A 100 11.03 -27.16 -13.79
C GLN A 100 11.39 -26.07 -12.78
N ARG A 101 11.08 -24.82 -13.13
CA ARG A 101 11.38 -23.65 -12.30
C ARG A 101 10.21 -22.71 -12.20
N PHE A 102 10.26 -21.86 -11.17
CA PHE A 102 9.43 -20.66 -11.11
C PHE A 102 10.26 -19.44 -10.72
N THR A 103 9.77 -18.27 -11.11
CA THR A 103 10.35 -16.97 -10.76
C THR A 103 9.22 -16.05 -10.34
N VAL A 104 9.42 -15.32 -9.24
CA VAL A 104 8.50 -14.30 -8.75
C VAL A 104 9.09 -12.93 -9.05
N ILE A 105 8.29 -12.08 -9.68
CA ILE A 105 8.71 -10.79 -10.24
C ILE A 105 7.71 -9.74 -9.80
N ALA A 106 8.21 -8.53 -9.59
CA ALA A 106 7.38 -7.37 -9.44
C ALA A 106 8.06 -6.11 -10.02
N PRO A 107 7.30 -5.05 -10.37
CA PRO A 107 7.84 -3.84 -11.00
C PRO A 107 8.78 -3.07 -10.05
N GLY A 108 9.99 -2.74 -10.49
CA GLY A 108 10.90 -1.92 -9.68
C GLY A 108 10.40 -0.48 -9.52
N ILE A 109 10.92 0.23 -8.52
CA ILE A 109 10.72 1.67 -8.36
C ILE A 109 12.08 2.32 -8.59
N GLY A 110 12.15 3.26 -9.52
CA GLY A 110 13.36 4.02 -9.81
C GLY A 110 13.62 5.14 -8.81
N ASP A 111 14.76 5.80 -8.95
CA ASP A 111 15.21 6.86 -8.02
C ASP A 111 14.22 8.03 -7.92
N THR A 112 13.43 8.27 -8.98
CA THR A 112 12.40 9.32 -9.04
C THR A 112 11.05 8.90 -8.46
N GLY A 113 10.94 7.69 -7.89
CA GLY A 113 9.68 7.15 -7.37
C GLY A 113 8.72 6.63 -8.45
N ALA A 114 9.10 6.69 -9.73
CA ALA A 114 8.32 6.12 -10.83
C ALA A 114 8.60 4.62 -10.98
N TYR A 115 7.62 3.86 -11.44
CA TYR A 115 7.82 2.44 -11.76
C TYR A 115 8.83 2.28 -12.91
N GLY A 116 9.84 1.44 -12.69
CA GLY A 116 10.94 1.25 -13.61
C GLY A 116 11.67 -0.08 -13.38
N GLY A 117 11.88 -0.82 -14.46
CA GLY A 117 12.58 -2.11 -14.42
C GLY A 117 11.83 -3.19 -13.63
N ILE A 118 12.55 -4.24 -13.25
CA ILE A 118 12.00 -5.36 -12.48
C ILE A 118 12.86 -5.66 -11.26
N ARG A 119 12.22 -6.23 -10.25
CA ARG A 119 12.87 -6.86 -9.10
C ARG A 119 12.29 -8.24 -8.85
N PHE A 120 12.99 -9.03 -8.05
CA PHE A 120 12.57 -10.39 -7.72
C PHE A 120 12.04 -10.43 -6.29
N GLY A 121 10.72 -10.42 -6.13
CA GLY A 121 10.07 -10.31 -4.84
C GLY A 121 8.58 -10.04 -4.97
N LEU A 122 7.99 -9.65 -3.85
CA LEU A 122 6.57 -9.31 -3.72
C LEU A 122 6.38 -7.79 -3.78
N GLN A 123 5.19 -7.37 -4.22
CA GLN A 123 4.76 -5.99 -4.13
C GLN A 123 3.73 -5.84 -3.02
N ASN A 124 3.93 -4.87 -2.13
CA ASN A 124 2.94 -4.58 -1.11
C ASN A 124 1.71 -3.94 -1.76
N GLU A 125 0.50 -4.44 -1.46
CA GLU A 125 -0.72 -3.81 -1.95
C GLU A 125 -1.02 -2.48 -1.26
N SER A 126 -0.56 -2.29 -0.01
CA SER A 126 -0.65 -0.99 0.69
C SER A 126 0.21 0.10 0.04
N ALA A 127 1.11 -0.24 -0.89
CA ALA A 127 1.82 0.75 -1.72
C ALA A 127 0.90 1.48 -2.72
N ARG A 128 -0.34 1.02 -2.86
CA ARG A 128 -1.36 1.53 -3.77
C ARG A 128 -2.56 2.06 -3.00
N ILE A 129 -3.34 2.91 -3.66
CA ILE A 129 -4.58 3.43 -3.11
C ILE A 129 -5.60 2.29 -3.07
N ASN A 130 -6.03 1.92 -1.86
CA ASN A 130 -7.15 1.00 -1.70
C ASN A 130 -8.46 1.76 -1.91
N VAL A 131 -9.11 1.55 -3.05
CA VAL A 131 -10.33 2.27 -3.44
C VAL A 131 -11.45 2.07 -2.41
N ASN A 132 -11.56 0.85 -1.86
CA ASN A 132 -12.59 0.52 -0.88
C ASN A 132 -12.34 1.16 0.50
N ALA A 133 -11.12 1.60 0.77
CA ALA A 133 -10.78 2.27 2.03
C ALA A 133 -10.97 3.79 1.96
N LEU A 134 -11.14 4.37 0.78
CA LEU A 134 -11.28 5.83 0.61
C LEU A 134 -12.44 6.42 1.42
N LEU A 135 -13.58 5.72 1.47
CA LEU A 135 -14.73 6.15 2.27
C LEU A 135 -14.43 6.16 3.78
N VAL A 136 -13.71 5.13 4.25
CA VAL A 136 -13.33 5.04 5.68
C VAL A 136 -12.30 6.13 6.02
N LEU A 137 -11.41 6.46 5.09
CA LEU A 137 -10.45 7.55 5.27
C LEU A 137 -11.16 8.91 5.30
N GLU A 138 -12.17 9.12 4.46
CA GLU A 138 -13.01 10.32 4.43
C GLU A 138 -13.73 10.50 5.78
N GLU A 139 -14.46 9.48 6.25
CA GLU A 139 -15.14 9.48 7.56
C GLU A 139 -14.19 9.80 8.73
N ASN A 140 -13.00 9.19 8.75
CA ASN A 140 -12.01 9.42 9.79
C ASN A 140 -11.42 10.83 9.74
N SER A 141 -11.26 11.40 8.55
CA SER A 141 -10.72 12.76 8.38
C SER A 141 -11.73 13.84 8.77
N GLU A 142 -13.03 13.63 8.48
CA GLU A 142 -14.11 14.50 8.94
C GLU A 142 -14.17 14.53 10.48
N ALA A 143 -14.00 13.38 11.13
CA ALA A 143 -13.96 13.30 12.58
C ALA A 143 -12.80 14.11 13.18
N ILE A 144 -11.63 14.09 12.54
CA ILE A 144 -10.45 14.87 12.95
C ILE A 144 -10.67 16.38 12.70
N GLY A 145 -11.22 16.77 11.54
CA GLY A 145 -11.56 18.17 11.23
C GLY A 145 -12.64 18.74 12.17
N MET A 146 -13.64 17.93 12.51
CA MET A 146 -14.68 18.29 13.48
C MET A 146 -14.12 18.43 14.90
N LEU A 147 -13.22 17.54 15.32
CA LEU A 147 -12.56 17.64 16.63
C LEU A 147 -11.66 18.89 16.71
N THR A 148 -10.94 19.20 15.63
CA THR A 148 -10.10 20.39 15.52
C THR A 148 -10.94 21.68 15.59
N SER A 149 -12.12 21.70 14.97
CA SER A 149 -13.03 22.85 15.04
C SER A 149 -13.78 22.97 16.37
N LEU A 150 -14.07 21.86 17.05
CA LEU A 150 -14.74 21.82 18.36
C LEU A 150 -13.80 22.08 19.54
N SER A 151 -12.49 21.87 19.37
CA SER A 151 -11.43 22.19 20.35
C SER A 151 -11.27 23.69 20.63
N GLY A 152 -12.08 24.55 20.00
CA GLY A 152 -12.22 25.95 20.37
C GLY A 152 -11.24 26.86 19.66
N GLY A 153 -11.58 27.25 18.43
CA GLY A 153 -10.91 28.33 17.73
C GLY A 153 -11.58 28.68 16.41
N ASP A 154 -12.57 29.57 16.45
CA ASP A 154 -12.94 30.41 15.31
C ASP A 154 -11.80 31.42 15.10
N VAL A 155 -10.62 30.91 14.74
CA VAL A 155 -9.46 31.69 14.31
C VAL A 155 -9.49 31.65 12.80
N ASP A 156 -9.69 32.81 12.20
CA ASP A 156 -9.47 33.09 10.79
C ASP A 156 -8.19 32.38 10.32
N ALA A 157 -8.35 31.24 9.65
CA ALA A 157 -7.29 30.34 9.23
C ALA A 157 -6.45 30.91 8.07
N GLY A 158 -6.56 32.22 7.78
CA GLY A 158 -5.71 32.93 6.83
C GLY A 158 -4.33 33.34 7.36
N GLY A 159 -4.04 33.15 8.65
CA GLY A 159 -2.85 33.73 9.30
C GLY A 159 -1.62 32.83 9.49
N ILE A 160 -1.78 31.51 9.58
CA ILE A 160 -0.71 30.64 10.13
C ILE A 160 -0.16 29.62 9.12
N LEU A 161 -0.95 29.21 8.12
CA LEU A 161 -0.48 28.31 7.06
C LEU A 161 0.07 29.03 5.82
N GLY A 162 -0.13 30.35 5.72
CA GLY A 162 0.22 31.14 4.53
C GLY A 162 1.70 31.55 4.41
N ASP A 163 2.49 31.53 5.50
CA ASP A 163 3.86 32.10 5.48
C ASP A 163 4.97 31.06 5.21
N ALA A 164 4.65 29.76 5.30
CA ALA A 164 5.61 28.69 5.00
C ALA A 164 5.72 28.37 3.49
N ILE A 165 4.79 28.87 2.67
CA ILE A 165 4.82 28.68 1.21
C ILE A 165 5.09 30.04 0.58
N GLY A 166 6.35 30.29 0.26
CA GLY A 166 6.78 31.50 -0.44
C GLY A 166 6.22 31.59 -1.86
N VAL A 167 4.94 31.94 -2.02
CA VAL A 167 4.36 32.33 -3.30
C VAL A 167 4.25 33.85 -3.30
N GLY A 168 5.11 34.48 -4.11
CA GLY A 168 5.17 35.92 -4.26
C GLY A 168 3.83 36.53 -4.64
N SER A 169 3.53 37.64 -3.96
CA SER A 169 2.39 38.53 -4.19
C SER A 169 2.09 38.76 -5.68
N GLY A 170 1.00 38.18 -6.16
CA GLY A 170 0.41 38.42 -7.47
C GLY A 170 -1.09 38.25 -7.38
N ALA A 171 -1.81 39.38 -7.28
CA ALA A 171 -3.25 39.43 -7.16
C ALA A 171 -3.96 38.57 -8.22
N ALA A 172 -4.67 37.54 -7.78
CA ALA A 172 -5.71 36.85 -8.52
C ALA A 172 -6.91 36.66 -7.58
N SER A 173 -8.03 37.24 -7.97
CA SER A 173 -9.33 37.05 -7.37
C SER A 173 -9.87 35.65 -7.69
N GLY A 174 -10.19 34.88 -6.66
CA GLY A 174 -10.89 33.60 -6.75
C GLY A 174 -10.80 32.92 -5.40
N ASP A 175 -11.93 32.86 -4.69
CA ASP A 175 -12.31 31.90 -3.66
C ASP A 175 -11.13 31.18 -2.96
N ASP A 176 -10.70 31.72 -1.81
CA ASP A 176 -9.77 31.04 -0.90
C ASP A 176 -10.47 29.78 -0.37
N GLU A 177 -10.19 28.64 -1.00
CA GLU A 177 -10.53 27.31 -0.49
C GLU A 177 -9.74 27.07 0.80
N MET A 178 -10.43 27.24 1.93
CA MET A 178 -10.10 26.58 3.18
C MET A 178 -9.87 25.08 2.86
N LEU A 179 -8.92 24.42 3.54
CA LEU A 179 -8.72 22.97 3.38
C LEU A 179 -10.03 22.23 3.67
N ASP A 180 -10.82 21.95 2.63
CA ASP A 180 -12.06 21.19 2.75
C ASP A 180 -11.66 19.75 3.09
N ALA A 181 -11.77 19.41 4.37
CA ALA A 181 -11.65 18.03 4.87
C ALA A 181 -12.63 17.09 4.14
N ASP A 182 -13.68 17.66 3.56
CA ASP A 182 -14.73 17.01 2.75
C ASP A 182 -14.21 16.37 1.45
N ASN A 183 -12.89 16.37 1.14
CA ASN A 183 -12.43 15.86 -0.15
C ASN A 183 -11.06 15.15 -0.23
N ILE A 184 -10.56 14.57 0.86
CA ILE A 184 -9.28 13.81 0.82
C ILE A 184 -9.33 12.65 -0.18
N ALA A 185 -10.49 11.95 -0.25
CA ALA A 185 -10.67 10.83 -1.16
C ALA A 185 -10.55 11.25 -2.64
N VAL A 186 -11.16 12.36 -3.05
CA VAL A 186 -11.02 12.87 -4.43
C VAL A 186 -9.63 13.43 -4.64
N GLN A 187 -9.03 14.15 -3.70
CA GLN A 187 -7.64 14.64 -3.85
C GLN A 187 -6.67 13.50 -4.14
N LEU A 188 -6.81 12.38 -3.43
CA LEU A 188 -5.97 11.20 -3.64
C LEU A 188 -6.19 10.60 -5.04
N LEU A 189 -7.44 10.53 -5.52
CA LEU A 189 -7.77 10.06 -6.87
C LEU A 189 -7.31 11.03 -7.96
N MET A 190 -7.36 12.34 -7.73
CA MET A 190 -6.98 13.39 -8.68
C MET A 190 -5.49 13.41 -9.00
N THR A 191 -4.68 12.73 -8.19
CA THR A 191 -3.26 12.52 -8.48
C THR A 191 -3.01 11.53 -9.61
N LEU A 192 -4.01 10.70 -9.92
CA LEU A 192 -3.90 9.72 -10.98
C LEU A 192 -3.84 10.43 -12.35
N PRO A 193 -2.87 10.08 -13.21
CA PRO A 193 -2.73 10.72 -14.50
C PRO A 193 -3.99 10.61 -15.37
N GLY A 194 -4.51 11.75 -15.81
CA GLY A 194 -5.72 11.81 -16.63
C GLY A 194 -7.03 11.58 -15.87
N MET A 195 -7.01 11.68 -14.53
CA MET A 195 -8.22 11.70 -13.73
C MET A 195 -8.93 13.06 -13.85
N ASP A 196 -10.24 13.00 -14.00
CA ASP A 196 -11.12 14.16 -13.96
C ASP A 196 -11.97 14.09 -12.69
N GLU A 197 -12.32 15.23 -12.10
CA GLU A 197 -13.12 15.32 -10.85
C GLU A 197 -14.46 14.58 -10.97
N SER A 198 -15.16 14.73 -12.10
CA SER A 198 -16.40 13.98 -12.36
C SER A 198 -16.22 12.45 -12.46
N THR A 199 -15.01 11.99 -12.75
CA THR A 199 -14.67 10.55 -12.74
C THR A 199 -14.34 10.11 -11.32
N ALA A 200 -13.63 10.93 -10.55
CA ALA A 200 -13.35 10.65 -9.14
C ALA A 200 -14.64 10.56 -8.31
N ASP A 201 -15.54 11.55 -8.43
CA ASP A 201 -16.86 11.51 -7.78
C ASP A 201 -17.66 10.28 -8.21
N ALA A 202 -17.65 9.95 -9.52
CA ALA A 202 -18.36 8.76 -10.01
C ALA A 202 -17.75 7.43 -9.49
N ILE A 203 -16.47 7.40 -9.15
CA ILE A 203 -15.83 6.25 -8.50
C ILE A 203 -16.29 6.14 -7.05
N LEU A 204 -16.41 7.26 -6.34
CA LEU A 204 -16.87 7.30 -4.95
C LEU A 204 -18.37 6.94 -4.84
N ASP A 205 -19.24 7.49 -5.68
CA ASP A 205 -20.65 7.11 -5.79
C ASP A 205 -20.84 5.62 -6.13
N TRP A 206 -19.88 5.02 -6.85
CA TRP A 206 -19.97 3.60 -7.21
C TRP A 206 -19.75 2.66 -6.02
N ILE A 207 -18.99 3.11 -5.01
CA ILE A 207 -18.56 2.29 -3.87
C ILE A 207 -19.30 2.61 -2.58
N ASP A 208 -19.87 3.81 -2.46
CA ASP A 208 -20.65 4.18 -1.30
C ASP A 208 -21.96 3.38 -1.20
N THR A 209 -22.62 3.48 -0.06
CA THR A 209 -23.80 2.65 0.24
C THR A 209 -25.11 3.38 0.00
N ASP A 210 -25.06 4.68 -0.30
CA ASP A 210 -26.26 5.47 -0.47
C ASP A 210 -26.69 5.46 -1.95
N SER A 211 -27.46 6.44 -2.40
CA SER A 211 -27.87 6.54 -3.81
C SER A 211 -28.00 8.00 -4.23
N ASP A 212 -27.40 8.89 -3.44
CA ASP A 212 -27.46 10.32 -3.56
C ASP A 212 -26.18 10.76 -4.27
N PRO A 213 -26.24 11.15 -5.55
CA PRO A 213 -25.04 11.43 -6.31
C PRO A 213 -24.27 12.64 -5.75
N ARG A 214 -22.95 12.53 -5.67
CA ARG A 214 -22.03 13.63 -5.38
C ARG A 214 -22.14 14.77 -6.41
N PRO A 215 -21.61 15.98 -6.12
CA PRO A 215 -21.81 17.17 -6.97
C PRO A 215 -21.50 16.98 -8.47
N LEU A 216 -20.45 16.22 -8.81
CA LEU A 216 -20.11 15.87 -10.19
C LEU A 216 -20.22 14.36 -10.47
N GLY A 217 -20.74 13.61 -9.50
CA GLY A 217 -20.89 12.16 -9.53
C GLY A 217 -22.05 11.66 -10.37
N CYS A 218 -22.31 10.36 -10.26
CA CYS A 218 -23.47 9.74 -10.88
C CYS A 218 -23.82 8.36 -10.28
N GLU A 219 -25.13 8.13 -10.23
CA GLU A 219 -25.75 6.95 -9.64
C GLU A 219 -26.62 6.19 -10.65
N ASP A 220 -27.56 5.37 -10.17
CA ASP A 220 -28.54 4.60 -10.93
C ASP A 220 -29.24 5.39 -12.07
N GLU A 221 -29.55 6.69 -11.88
CA GLU A 221 -30.19 7.51 -12.92
C GLU A 221 -29.35 7.58 -14.20
N TYR A 222 -28.02 7.69 -14.04
CA TYR A 222 -27.09 7.72 -15.16
C TYR A 222 -26.95 6.34 -15.80
N TYR A 223 -26.65 5.30 -15.01
CA TYR A 223 -26.36 3.95 -15.53
C TYR A 223 -27.59 3.30 -16.19
N SER A 224 -28.80 3.62 -15.71
CA SER A 224 -30.05 3.19 -16.33
C SER A 224 -30.32 3.84 -17.70
N SER A 225 -29.70 4.99 -17.98
CA SER A 225 -29.87 5.73 -19.24
C SER A 225 -28.98 5.23 -20.37
N LEU A 226 -27.99 4.37 -20.07
CA LEU A 226 -27.02 3.86 -21.03
C LEU A 226 -27.66 2.95 -22.08
N THR A 227 -26.96 2.75 -23.20
CA THR A 227 -27.46 1.88 -24.30
C THR A 227 -27.68 0.44 -23.84
N THR A 228 -26.86 -0.04 -22.91
CA THR A 228 -27.06 -1.29 -22.18
C THR A 228 -27.20 -0.92 -20.70
N PRO A 229 -28.43 -0.74 -20.20
CA PRO A 229 -28.65 -0.33 -18.81
C PRO A 229 -28.15 -1.38 -17.81
N TYR A 230 -27.58 -0.89 -16.72
CA TYR A 230 -27.25 -1.67 -15.52
C TYR A 230 -27.45 -0.77 -14.29
N ALA A 231 -27.47 -1.39 -13.11
CA ALA A 231 -27.60 -0.70 -11.82
C ALA A 231 -26.22 -0.44 -11.22
N CYS A 232 -26.12 0.62 -10.43
CA CYS A 232 -24.99 0.88 -9.56
C CYS A 232 -24.98 -0.16 -8.42
N PRO A 233 -23.85 -0.82 -8.13
CA PRO A 233 -23.80 -1.85 -7.09
C PRO A 233 -23.93 -1.29 -5.66
N ASN A 234 -23.41 -0.08 -5.41
CA ASN A 234 -23.34 0.58 -4.11
C ASN A 234 -22.75 -0.35 -3.04
N GLU A 235 -21.67 -1.01 -3.46
CA GLU A 235 -20.93 -2.03 -2.74
C GLU A 235 -19.42 -1.86 -3.00
N PRO A 236 -18.56 -2.29 -2.06
CA PRO A 236 -17.12 -2.31 -2.30
C PRO A 236 -16.73 -3.09 -3.56
N LEU A 237 -15.76 -2.57 -4.31
CA LEU A 237 -15.26 -3.17 -5.54
C LEU A 237 -14.66 -4.55 -5.28
N LYS A 238 -15.03 -5.51 -6.14
CA LYS A 238 -14.50 -6.89 -6.09
C LYS A 238 -13.23 -7.03 -6.91
N SER A 239 -13.02 -6.16 -7.88
CA SER A 239 -11.82 -6.12 -8.72
C SER A 239 -11.59 -4.71 -9.26
N VAL A 240 -10.32 -4.35 -9.50
CA VAL A 240 -9.96 -3.06 -10.11
C VAL A 240 -10.57 -2.91 -11.52
N GLU A 241 -10.76 -4.01 -12.24
CA GLU A 241 -11.38 -4.00 -13.58
C GLU A 241 -12.87 -3.63 -13.60
N GLU A 242 -13.55 -3.70 -12.46
CA GLU A 242 -14.93 -3.26 -12.31
C GLU A 242 -15.07 -1.75 -12.56
N LEU A 243 -14.00 -0.98 -12.35
CA LEU A 243 -13.94 0.45 -12.69
C LEU A 243 -14.25 0.73 -14.18
N LEU A 244 -14.11 -0.23 -15.09
CA LEU A 244 -14.52 -0.05 -16.49
C LEU A 244 -16.03 0.15 -16.69
N LEU A 245 -16.84 -0.12 -15.67
CA LEU A 245 -18.28 0.16 -15.65
C LEU A 245 -18.60 1.57 -15.14
N VAL A 246 -17.64 2.23 -14.49
CA VAL A 246 -17.80 3.57 -13.94
C VAL A 246 -17.71 4.60 -15.06
N ARG A 247 -18.51 5.67 -14.95
CA ARG A 247 -18.49 6.79 -15.89
C ARG A 247 -17.08 7.40 -15.98
N GLY A 248 -16.62 7.68 -17.20
CA GLY A 248 -15.34 8.36 -17.44
C GLY A 248 -14.12 7.43 -17.50
N VAL A 249 -14.22 6.22 -16.97
CA VAL A 249 -13.11 5.25 -17.01
C VAL A 249 -13.02 4.60 -18.40
N THR A 250 -11.82 4.60 -18.96
CA THR A 250 -11.54 3.94 -20.25
C THR A 250 -10.49 2.84 -20.08
N PRO A 251 -10.49 1.80 -20.94
CA PRO A 251 -9.43 0.78 -20.92
C PRO A 251 -8.02 1.36 -21.04
N GLN A 252 -7.88 2.50 -21.74
CA GLN A 252 -6.60 3.18 -21.91
C GLN A 252 -6.12 3.85 -20.62
N LEU A 253 -7.02 4.45 -19.84
CA LEU A 253 -6.69 5.01 -18.52
C LEU A 253 -6.37 3.90 -17.52
N LEU A 254 -7.16 2.82 -17.52
CA LEU A 254 -7.02 1.75 -16.54
C LEU A 254 -5.78 0.87 -16.75
N PHE A 255 -5.52 0.44 -17.99
CA PHE A 255 -4.42 -0.49 -18.29
C PHE A 255 -3.18 0.19 -18.90
N GLY A 256 -3.29 1.44 -19.34
CA GLY A 256 -2.17 2.16 -19.92
C GLY A 256 -1.66 1.54 -21.23
N ALA A 257 -0.36 1.67 -21.46
CA ALA A 257 0.35 1.20 -22.65
C ALA A 257 0.91 -0.24 -22.50
N ASP A 258 1.09 -0.72 -21.26
CA ASP A 258 1.53 -2.09 -20.96
C ASP A 258 0.40 -3.08 -21.27
N THR A 259 0.42 -3.61 -22.49
CA THR A 259 -0.63 -4.49 -22.99
C THR A 259 -0.50 -5.88 -22.38
N ASN A 260 0.73 -6.29 -22.08
CA ASN A 260 1.05 -7.63 -21.63
C ASN A 260 1.09 -7.75 -20.08
N ARG A 261 0.91 -6.64 -19.35
CA ARG A 261 0.81 -6.55 -17.88
C ARG A 261 2.03 -7.16 -17.17
N ASN A 262 3.22 -6.89 -17.67
CA ASN A 262 4.48 -7.29 -17.04
C ASN A 262 5.12 -6.15 -16.23
N GLY A 263 4.50 -4.96 -16.18
CA GLY A 263 5.03 -3.79 -15.49
C GLY A 263 6.27 -3.17 -16.15
N VAL A 264 6.60 -3.58 -17.38
CA VAL A 264 7.74 -3.07 -18.14
C VAL A 264 7.30 -2.76 -19.56
N LEU A 265 7.46 -1.50 -19.95
CA LEU A 265 7.10 -1.08 -21.29
C LEU A 265 8.17 -1.52 -22.30
N ASP A 266 7.84 -2.50 -23.13
CA ASP A 266 8.75 -2.99 -24.17
C ASP A 266 8.85 -2.04 -25.38
N LEU A 267 9.83 -2.27 -26.25
CA LEU A 267 10.04 -1.44 -27.45
C LEU A 267 8.83 -1.43 -28.39
N ASP A 268 8.09 -2.53 -28.47
CA ASP A 268 6.93 -2.65 -29.36
C ASP A 268 5.72 -1.88 -28.79
N GLU A 269 5.55 -1.86 -27.48
CA GLU A 269 4.56 -1.08 -26.73
C GLU A 269 4.88 0.42 -26.76
N GLN A 270 6.15 0.78 -26.55
CA GLN A 270 6.63 2.17 -26.69
C GLN A 270 6.34 2.72 -28.09
N GLN A 271 6.60 1.92 -29.13
CA GLN A 271 6.35 2.34 -30.52
C GLN A 271 4.86 2.44 -30.84
N ARG A 272 4.02 1.54 -30.30
CA ARG A 272 2.57 1.56 -30.52
C ARG A 272 1.88 2.75 -29.87
N THR A 273 2.30 3.08 -28.65
CA THR A 273 1.63 4.11 -27.84
C THR A 273 2.33 5.46 -27.91
N ALA A 274 3.51 5.54 -28.55
CA ALA A 274 4.36 6.72 -28.60
C ALA A 274 4.66 7.32 -27.21
N ALA A 275 4.74 6.45 -26.19
CA ALA A 275 4.99 6.79 -24.80
C ALA A 275 6.32 6.20 -24.33
N SER A 276 7.04 6.94 -23.48
CA SER A 276 8.21 6.45 -22.74
C SER A 276 7.78 5.90 -21.38
N ILE A 277 8.66 5.15 -20.72
CA ILE A 277 8.45 4.76 -19.32
C ILE A 277 8.31 5.97 -18.39
N ASP A 278 8.94 7.10 -18.73
CA ASP A 278 8.83 8.37 -17.98
C ASP A 278 7.51 9.12 -18.24
N THR A 279 6.66 8.59 -19.11
CA THR A 279 5.35 9.21 -19.38
C THR A 279 4.42 8.90 -18.21
N ALA A 280 3.92 9.95 -17.55
CA ALA A 280 3.01 9.79 -16.42
C ALA A 280 1.80 8.92 -16.81
N GLY A 281 1.50 7.91 -15.99
CA GLY A 281 0.36 7.02 -16.19
C GLY A 281 0.52 6.00 -17.32
N VAL A 282 1.73 5.82 -17.85
CA VAL A 282 1.97 4.86 -18.94
C VAL A 282 1.63 3.41 -18.58
N LEU A 283 1.68 3.05 -17.30
CA LEU A 283 1.28 1.72 -16.79
C LEU A 283 -0.20 1.64 -16.39
N GLY A 284 -0.97 2.73 -16.57
CA GLY A 284 -2.39 2.83 -16.24
C GLY A 284 -2.70 2.84 -14.74
N TRP A 285 -3.94 3.16 -14.40
CA TRP A 285 -4.42 3.25 -13.02
C TRP A 285 -4.34 1.92 -12.25
N ALA A 286 -4.36 0.77 -12.92
CA ALA A 286 -4.21 -0.54 -12.28
C ALA A 286 -2.85 -0.73 -11.55
N SER A 287 -1.85 0.11 -11.88
CA SER A 287 -0.56 0.14 -11.20
C SER A 287 -0.56 0.98 -9.91
N TYR A 288 -1.58 1.82 -9.73
CA TYR A 288 -1.72 2.74 -8.58
C TYR A 288 -2.92 2.39 -7.67
N LEU A 289 -3.89 1.64 -8.18
CA LEU A 289 -5.10 1.26 -7.46
C LEU A 289 -5.10 -0.21 -7.02
N THR A 290 -5.73 -0.47 -5.88
CA THR A 290 -6.05 -1.80 -5.39
C THR A 290 -7.43 -1.85 -4.74
N VAL A 291 -7.96 -3.06 -4.59
CA VAL A 291 -9.17 -3.37 -3.81
C VAL A 291 -8.86 -4.20 -2.55
N HIS A 292 -7.60 -4.63 -2.43
CA HIS A 292 -7.10 -5.43 -1.32
C HIS A 292 -5.94 -4.67 -0.70
N GLY A 293 -6.07 -4.16 0.51
CA GLY A 293 -4.99 -3.51 1.24
C GLY A 293 -5.29 -3.61 2.72
N GLY A 294 -4.28 -3.95 3.50
CA GLY A 294 -4.46 -4.19 4.92
C GLY A 294 -3.14 -4.44 5.63
N GLU A 295 -3.12 -4.11 6.91
CA GLU A 295 -1.99 -4.24 7.81
C GLU A 295 -2.44 -4.94 9.08
N ASN A 296 -1.63 -5.88 9.57
CA ASN A 296 -1.89 -6.60 10.80
C ASN A 296 -1.53 -5.72 12.00
N ASN A 297 -2.36 -5.72 13.04
CA ASN A 297 -2.08 -5.01 14.29
C ASN A 297 -1.20 -5.87 15.22
N LYS A 298 -0.01 -6.24 14.73
CA LYS A 298 0.93 -7.13 15.44
C LYS A 298 2.33 -6.56 15.45
N THR A 299 3.11 -7.00 16.43
CA THR A 299 4.53 -6.66 16.53
C THR A 299 5.34 -7.30 15.39
N ALA A 300 6.58 -6.84 15.18
CA ALA A 300 7.51 -7.46 14.25
C ALA A 300 7.80 -8.95 14.54
N ALA A 301 7.59 -9.38 15.80
CA ALA A 301 7.69 -10.77 16.23
C ALA A 301 6.43 -11.61 15.93
N GLY A 302 5.31 -10.95 15.62
CA GLY A 302 4.01 -11.59 15.33
C GLY A 302 3.10 -11.76 16.55
N ASP A 303 3.43 -11.10 17.66
CA ASP A 303 2.60 -11.06 18.88
C ASP A 303 1.58 -9.92 18.80
N GLU A 304 0.52 -9.98 19.62
CA GLU A 304 -0.49 -8.92 19.71
C GLU A 304 0.09 -7.67 20.38
N ARG A 305 -0.28 -6.48 19.88
CA ARG A 305 0.13 -5.20 20.48
C ARG A 305 -0.68 -4.91 21.73
N VAL A 306 -0.07 -4.22 22.69
CA VAL A 306 -0.77 -3.78 23.91
C VAL A 306 -1.67 -2.61 23.58
N ASN A 307 -2.96 -2.73 23.88
CA ASN A 307 -3.91 -1.64 23.70
C ASN A 307 -3.79 -0.63 24.85
N VAL A 308 -3.32 0.58 24.56
CA VAL A 308 -3.14 1.63 25.58
C VAL A 308 -4.45 2.15 26.17
N ASN A 309 -5.58 1.83 25.53
CA ASN A 309 -6.91 2.23 25.95
C ASN A 309 -7.69 1.15 26.73
N ASP A 310 -7.02 0.12 27.25
CA ASP A 310 -7.67 -0.87 28.12
C ASP A 310 -8.35 -0.20 29.36
N GLU A 311 -9.46 -0.79 29.82
CA GLU A 311 -10.26 -0.32 30.95
C GLU A 311 -9.56 -0.60 32.29
N ASP A 312 -8.80 -1.70 32.39
CA ASP A 312 -8.11 -2.11 33.62
C ASP A 312 -6.68 -1.58 33.65
N LEU A 313 -6.47 -0.48 34.40
CA LEU A 313 -5.17 0.18 34.51
C LEU A 313 -4.11 -0.67 35.24
N GLU A 314 -4.51 -1.59 36.12
CA GLU A 314 -3.55 -2.47 36.81
C GLU A 314 -3.00 -3.51 35.82
N VAL A 315 -3.88 -4.12 35.03
CA VAL A 315 -3.49 -5.07 33.97
C VAL A 315 -2.68 -4.36 32.90
N LEU A 316 -3.12 -3.17 32.46
CA LEU A 316 -2.42 -2.36 31.47
C LEU A 316 -0.99 -2.04 31.92
N TYR A 317 -0.78 -1.68 33.19
CA TYR A 317 0.55 -1.39 33.71
C TYR A 317 1.48 -2.62 33.62
N ASP A 318 1.01 -3.80 34.01
CA ASP A 318 1.79 -5.04 33.96
C ASP A 318 2.12 -5.46 32.50
N GLU A 319 1.17 -5.27 31.58
CA GLU A 319 1.35 -5.53 30.15
C GLU A 319 2.36 -4.57 29.51
N LEU A 320 2.23 -3.27 29.79
CA LEU A 320 3.17 -2.25 29.32
C LEU A 320 4.59 -2.47 29.87
N LEU A 321 4.72 -2.85 31.13
CA LEU A 321 6.02 -3.16 31.74
C LEU A 321 6.67 -4.36 31.04
N THR A 322 5.88 -5.36 30.68
CA THR A 322 6.35 -6.55 29.96
C THR A 322 6.76 -6.23 28.52
N ALA A 323 5.98 -5.40 27.83
CA ALA A 323 6.21 -5.04 26.42
C ALA A 323 7.35 -4.04 26.23
N LEU A 324 7.39 -2.97 27.04
CA LEU A 324 8.36 -1.89 26.89
C LEU A 324 9.67 -2.15 27.66
N GLY A 325 9.63 -2.92 28.75
CA GLY A 325 10.80 -3.20 29.58
C GLY A 325 11.35 -2.01 30.37
N ASP A 326 10.67 -0.85 30.34
CA ASP A 326 10.99 0.36 31.09
C ASP A 326 9.83 0.78 31.98
N GLU A 327 10.06 0.80 33.29
CA GLU A 327 9.10 1.21 34.30
C GLU A 327 8.66 2.67 34.13
N THR A 328 9.57 3.54 33.65
CA THR A 328 9.30 4.98 33.43
C THR A 328 8.28 5.19 32.32
N TYR A 329 8.39 4.42 31.24
CA TYR A 329 7.47 4.51 30.10
C TYR A 329 6.11 3.92 30.44
N ALA A 330 6.07 2.71 31.01
CA ALA A 330 4.83 2.05 31.41
C ALA A 330 4.05 2.91 32.43
N SER A 331 4.75 3.45 33.44
CA SER A 331 4.10 4.28 34.46
C SER A 331 3.55 5.59 33.91
N PHE A 332 4.27 6.24 32.99
CA PHE A 332 3.81 7.50 32.41
C PHE A 332 2.55 7.32 31.56
N ILE A 333 2.49 6.28 30.73
CA ILE A 333 1.31 6.01 29.87
C ILE A 333 0.05 5.81 30.72
N VAL A 334 0.15 5.07 31.82
CA VAL A 334 -0.96 4.87 32.76
C VAL A 334 -1.33 6.16 33.47
N ALA A 335 -0.35 6.96 33.88
CA ALA A 335 -0.60 8.28 34.49
C ALA A 335 -1.28 9.25 33.51
N TYR A 336 -0.89 9.22 32.24
CA TYR A 336 -1.53 9.98 31.17
C TYR A 336 -3.00 9.57 30.98
N ARG A 337 -3.30 8.27 31.02
CA ARG A 337 -4.70 7.78 30.96
C ARG A 337 -5.57 8.28 32.12
N MET A 338 -4.99 8.58 33.28
CA MET A 338 -5.73 9.10 34.43
C MET A 338 -5.96 10.62 34.37
N ALA A 339 -4.91 11.39 34.09
CA ALA A 339 -4.93 12.86 34.21
C ALA A 339 -4.02 13.60 33.21
N GLY A 340 -3.74 12.96 32.07
CA GLY A 340 -2.92 13.53 31.00
C GLY A 340 -3.62 14.65 30.24
N LYS A 341 -2.84 15.62 29.79
CA LYS A 341 -3.20 16.63 28.79
C LYS A 341 -2.28 16.47 27.59
N SER A 342 -2.87 16.43 26.41
CA SER A 342 -2.09 16.34 25.17
C SER A 342 -1.40 17.68 24.88
N SER A 343 -0.24 17.65 24.24
CA SER A 343 0.47 18.87 23.83
C SER A 343 -0.32 19.72 22.81
N ILE A 344 -1.33 19.12 22.16
CA ILE A 344 -2.22 19.78 21.18
C ILE A 344 -3.14 20.78 21.88
N GLU A 345 -3.67 20.42 23.06
CA GLU A 345 -4.50 21.32 23.86
C GLU A 345 -3.72 22.55 24.34
N ASP A 346 -2.46 22.35 24.74
CA ASP A 346 -1.58 23.46 25.15
C ASP A 346 -1.14 24.32 23.96
N SER A 347 -0.88 23.72 22.79
CA SER A 347 -0.53 24.46 21.57
C SER A 347 -1.71 25.26 21.02
N ALA A 348 -2.92 24.70 21.05
CA ALA A 348 -4.16 25.41 20.71
C ALA A 348 -4.45 26.56 21.71
N ALA A 349 -4.23 26.34 23.01
CA ALA A 349 -4.36 27.38 24.02
C ALA A 349 -3.32 28.50 23.84
N LEU A 350 -2.06 28.19 23.53
CA LEU A 350 -1.01 29.17 23.28
C LEU A 350 -1.31 30.04 22.05
N MET A 351 -1.84 29.43 20.99
CA MET A 351 -2.26 30.11 19.75
C MET A 351 -3.50 30.98 19.94
N ALA A 352 -4.47 30.53 20.75
CA ALA A 352 -5.65 31.33 21.11
C ALA A 352 -5.27 32.59 21.91
N VAL A 353 -4.28 32.50 22.80
CA VAL A 353 -3.77 33.65 23.57
C VAL A 353 -3.02 34.64 22.66
N ALA A 354 -2.29 34.14 21.65
CA ALA A 354 -1.63 34.99 20.66
C ALA A 354 -2.64 35.74 19.75
N ALA A 355 -3.75 35.10 19.39
CA ALA A 355 -4.80 35.69 18.56
C ALA A 355 -5.61 36.80 19.27
N VAL A 356 -5.73 36.75 20.60
CA VAL A 356 -6.46 37.77 21.40
C VAL A 356 -5.62 39.03 21.68
N GLY A 357 -4.30 38.98 21.48
CA GLY A 357 -3.37 40.08 21.78
C GLY A 357 -3.23 41.17 20.69
N GLY A 358 -3.93 41.07 19.56
CA GLY A 358 -3.79 41.96 18.42
C GLY A 358 -4.47 43.33 18.59
N GLY A 359 -3.79 44.28 19.27
CA GLY A 359 -4.25 45.68 19.40
C GLY A 359 -3.12 46.70 19.50
N ASP A 360 -2.70 47.22 18.34
CA ASP A 360 -2.07 48.54 18.05
C ASP A 360 -0.87 49.05 18.89
N GLY A 361 0.29 49.19 18.25
CA GLY A 361 1.35 50.09 18.71
C GLY A 361 2.76 49.71 18.24
N GLY A 362 3.32 50.50 17.31
CA GLY A 362 4.58 50.20 16.64
C GLY A 362 5.88 50.28 17.47
N ASP A 363 6.91 49.70 16.83
CA ASP A 363 8.35 49.98 16.88
C ASP A 363 9.28 49.03 17.67
N GLU A 364 10.42 48.79 17.01
CA GLU A 364 11.65 48.07 17.36
C GLU A 364 11.69 46.52 17.50
N VAL A 365 12.36 45.94 16.48
CA VAL A 365 13.05 44.65 16.50
C VAL A 365 13.91 44.52 17.77
N THR A 366 13.57 43.56 18.64
CA THR A 366 14.51 43.01 19.64
C THR A 366 14.40 41.48 19.67
N SER A 367 15.57 40.85 19.62
CA SER A 367 15.77 39.40 19.71
C SER A 367 15.12 38.80 20.96
N PRO A 368 14.76 37.49 20.97
CA PRO A 368 14.10 36.89 22.11
C PRO A 368 15.11 36.74 23.26
N THR A 369 15.03 37.65 24.23
CA THR A 369 15.56 37.47 25.58
C THR A 369 14.39 37.25 26.52
N GLY A 370 14.46 36.18 27.31
CA GLY A 370 13.35 35.63 28.08
C GLY A 370 12.82 36.46 29.26
N GLY A 371 11.76 35.89 29.85
CA GLY A 371 11.03 36.31 31.04
C GLY A 371 9.71 37.02 30.67
N GLY A 372 8.52 36.64 31.09
CA GLY A 372 8.06 35.64 32.05
C GLY A 372 6.65 36.07 32.50
N SER A 373 5.70 35.14 32.52
CA SER A 373 4.47 35.26 33.30
C SER A 373 4.29 33.92 34.03
N GLU A 374 4.57 33.99 35.32
CA GLU A 374 4.62 32.91 36.30
C GLU A 374 3.21 32.38 36.59
N ASP A 375 2.93 31.15 36.16
CA ASP A 375 2.27 30.15 36.99
C ASP A 375 3.34 29.07 37.24
N ASP A 376 4.25 29.39 38.16
CA ASP A 376 5.48 28.64 38.45
C ASP A 376 5.14 27.40 39.31
N SER A 377 4.29 26.52 38.78
CA SER A 377 4.32 25.13 39.19
C SER A 377 5.63 24.55 38.64
N GLU A 378 6.54 24.14 39.53
CA GLU A 378 7.79 23.48 39.14
C GLU A 378 7.41 22.26 38.28
N LYS A 379 7.65 22.34 36.97
CA LYS A 379 7.42 21.21 36.07
C LYS A 379 8.52 20.18 36.33
N GLU A 380 8.14 19.03 36.86
CA GLU A 380 9.07 17.94 37.14
C GLU A 380 9.09 16.94 35.98
N LEU A 381 10.23 16.30 35.73
CA LEU A 381 10.28 15.19 34.78
C LEU A 381 9.60 13.97 35.40
N TRP A 382 8.80 13.24 34.63
CA TRP A 382 8.22 12.00 35.11
C TRP A 382 9.29 11.01 35.57
N THR A 383 9.06 10.39 36.72
CA THR A 383 9.88 9.28 37.22
C THR A 383 8.97 8.15 37.66
N GLY A 384 9.41 6.90 37.51
CA GLY A 384 8.60 5.72 37.88
C GLY A 384 8.13 5.71 39.35
N GLU A 385 8.82 6.43 40.25
CA GLU A 385 8.40 6.55 41.65
C GLU A 385 7.08 7.32 41.83
N ALA A 386 6.73 8.21 40.89
CA ALA A 386 5.53 9.04 40.95
C ALA A 386 4.23 8.22 40.79
N ILE A 387 4.29 6.99 40.26
CA ILE A 387 3.11 6.14 40.13
C ILE A 387 2.60 5.62 41.47
N ALA A 388 3.46 5.54 42.49
CA ALA A 388 3.08 5.03 43.81
C ALA A 388 2.03 5.91 44.51
N ASP A 389 1.91 7.18 44.09
CA ASP A 389 0.96 8.14 44.61
C ASP A 389 -0.39 8.14 43.85
N LEU A 390 -0.50 7.38 42.75
CA LEU A 390 -1.71 7.24 41.94
C LEU A 390 -2.57 6.04 42.37
N ASP A 391 -3.88 6.26 42.51
CA ASP A 391 -4.86 5.19 42.73
C ASP A 391 -5.35 4.63 41.40
N LEU A 392 -4.72 3.55 40.93
CA LEU A 392 -5.06 2.88 39.66
C LEU A 392 -6.50 2.33 39.62
N THR A 393 -7.15 2.17 40.78
CA THR A 393 -8.55 1.71 40.85
C THR A 393 -9.57 2.81 40.49
N ALA A 394 -9.12 4.06 40.35
CA ALA A 394 -9.98 5.18 39.97
C ALA A 394 -10.45 5.11 38.50
N GLY A 395 -9.80 4.29 37.67
CA GLY A 395 -10.11 4.13 36.25
C GLY A 395 -9.52 5.24 35.36
N ALA A 396 -9.63 5.06 34.04
CA ALA A 396 -9.13 6.02 33.06
C ALA A 396 -10.03 7.25 32.94
N GLY A 397 -9.42 8.44 32.87
CA GLY A 397 -10.08 9.72 32.67
C GLY A 397 -9.94 10.28 31.24
N VAL A 398 -8.93 9.82 30.48
CA VAL A 398 -8.56 10.34 29.16
C VAL A 398 -8.27 9.18 28.20
N GLU A 399 -8.73 9.29 26.95
CA GLU A 399 -8.41 8.34 25.87
C GLU A 399 -7.21 8.81 25.05
N ILE A 400 -6.34 7.88 24.66
CA ILE A 400 -5.20 8.15 23.77
C ILE A 400 -5.66 7.86 22.34
N ASN A 401 -5.71 8.89 21.49
CA ASN A 401 -6.10 8.73 20.09
C ASN A 401 -4.95 8.19 19.25
N GLN A 402 -3.76 8.76 19.44
CA GLN A 402 -2.54 8.37 18.74
C GLN A 402 -1.35 8.24 19.71
N ILE A 403 -0.41 7.37 19.39
CA ILE A 403 0.82 7.17 20.20
C ILE A 403 1.64 8.47 20.27
N LEU A 404 1.57 9.31 19.22
CA LEU A 404 2.25 10.60 19.15
C LEU A 404 1.68 11.66 20.13
N ASP A 405 0.51 11.41 20.72
CA ASP A 405 -0.07 12.31 21.73
C ASP A 405 0.70 12.27 23.04
N LEU A 406 1.51 11.23 23.28
CA LEU A 406 2.35 11.06 24.47
C LEU A 406 3.64 11.92 24.42
N ILE A 407 4.00 12.43 23.25
CA ILE A 407 5.22 13.22 23.05
C ILE A 407 4.97 14.64 23.54
N ASP A 408 5.88 15.14 24.39
CA ASP A 408 5.78 16.45 25.06
C ASP A 408 4.45 16.64 25.84
N ALA A 409 3.80 15.54 26.23
CA ALA A 409 2.60 15.55 27.04
C ALA A 409 2.86 15.93 28.49
N GLU A 410 1.83 16.42 29.17
CA GLU A 410 1.89 16.80 30.58
C GLU A 410 0.84 16.05 31.40
N VAL A 411 1.20 15.59 32.59
CA VAL A 411 0.30 14.93 33.54
C VAL A 411 0.24 15.76 34.80
N THR A 412 -0.97 16.17 35.20
CA THR A 412 -1.16 16.92 36.45
C THR A 412 -1.65 15.98 37.55
N ILE A 413 -0.87 15.84 38.63
CA ILE A 413 -1.25 15.03 39.78
C ILE A 413 -1.54 15.94 40.97
N GLY A 414 -2.71 15.76 41.60
CA GLY A 414 -3.18 16.53 42.76
C GLY A 414 -4.27 17.56 42.42
N GLU A 415 -4.89 18.12 43.46
CA GLU A 415 -5.95 19.13 43.32
C GLU A 415 -5.54 20.47 43.97
N GLY A 416 -5.77 21.59 43.28
CA GLY A 416 -5.56 22.94 43.81
C GLY A 416 -4.09 23.36 43.91
N ASP A 417 -3.72 24.09 44.97
CA ASP A 417 -2.38 24.67 45.17
C ASP A 417 -1.24 23.63 45.35
N ASN A 418 -1.56 22.33 45.42
CA ASN A 418 -0.61 21.23 45.54
C ASN A 418 -0.48 20.40 44.25
N ALA A 419 -1.08 20.85 43.13
CA ALA A 419 -0.97 20.16 41.85
C ALA A 419 0.47 20.25 41.34
N VAL A 420 1.08 19.09 41.06
CA VAL A 420 2.39 18.99 40.42
C VAL A 420 2.17 18.60 38.96
N VAL A 421 2.79 19.35 38.06
CA VAL A 421 2.75 19.08 36.62
C VAL A 421 4.01 18.31 36.27
N TYR A 422 3.83 17.07 35.81
CA TYR A 422 4.91 16.23 35.33
C TYR A 422 4.99 16.26 33.81
N MET A 423 6.20 16.41 33.29
CA MET A 423 6.50 16.35 31.85
C MET A 423 6.76 14.91 31.41
N SER A 424 6.34 14.61 30.18
CA SER A 424 6.57 13.33 29.52
C SER A 424 8.05 12.93 29.48
N PRO A 425 8.36 11.63 29.70
CA PRO A 425 9.69 11.10 29.41
C PRO A 425 9.96 11.04 27.89
N PHE A 426 8.93 11.21 27.05
CA PHE A 426 9.01 11.23 25.60
C PHE A 426 9.18 12.67 25.09
N ILE A 427 10.43 13.05 24.87
CA ILE A 427 10.82 14.41 24.45
C ILE A 427 10.80 14.50 22.92
N GLY A 428 10.17 15.54 22.36
CA GLY A 428 10.05 15.80 20.93
C GLY A 428 11.35 16.15 20.16
N ASP A 429 12.52 15.74 20.66
CA ASP A 429 13.80 15.89 19.95
C ASP A 429 13.98 14.73 18.94
N PRO A 430 14.27 14.99 17.65
CA PRO A 430 14.38 13.93 16.63
C PRO A 430 15.39 12.82 16.96
N ALA A 431 16.50 13.14 17.63
CA ALA A 431 17.50 12.14 17.97
C ALA A 431 17.04 11.22 19.10
N LEU A 432 16.28 11.74 20.07
CA LEU A 432 15.66 10.94 21.13
C LEU A 432 14.48 10.13 20.60
N MET A 433 13.65 10.75 19.74
CA MET A 433 12.53 10.07 19.07
C MET A 433 12.98 8.82 18.30
N ALA A 434 14.14 8.88 17.63
CA ALA A 434 14.71 7.73 16.93
C ALA A 434 15.05 6.53 17.86
N GLU A 435 15.23 6.75 19.16
CA GLU A 435 15.55 5.70 20.13
C GLU A 435 14.29 5.02 20.71
N TYR A 436 13.25 5.81 21.05
CA TYR A 436 12.06 5.27 21.72
C TYR A 436 10.86 5.02 20.78
N LEU A 437 10.69 5.78 19.69
CA LEU A 437 9.50 5.64 18.83
C LEU A 437 9.37 4.27 18.16
N PRO A 438 10.44 3.65 17.62
CA PRO A 438 10.32 2.32 17.04
C PRO A 438 9.77 1.30 18.04
N LEU A 439 10.20 1.38 19.31
CA LEU A 439 9.69 0.50 20.36
C LEU A 439 8.21 0.77 20.67
N LEU A 440 7.82 2.04 20.83
CA LEU A 440 6.43 2.39 21.14
C LEU A 440 5.47 1.99 20.00
N VAL A 441 5.82 2.27 18.75
CA VAL A 441 4.96 1.99 17.59
C VAL A 441 4.91 0.50 17.25
N ASP A 442 5.98 -0.26 17.53
CA ASP A 442 5.96 -1.72 17.36
C ASP A 442 5.05 -2.40 18.39
N GLN A 443 5.12 -1.96 19.65
CA GLN A 443 4.52 -2.66 20.79
C GLN A 443 3.12 -2.18 21.18
N LEU A 444 2.77 -0.93 20.87
CA LEU A 444 1.54 -0.30 21.33
C LEU A 444 0.52 -0.12 20.20
N THR A 445 -0.76 -0.17 20.54
CA THR A 445 -1.85 0.18 19.64
C THR A 445 -2.92 0.97 20.39
N THR A 446 -3.67 1.81 19.68
CA THR A 446 -4.79 2.59 20.26
C THR A 446 -6.15 1.94 19.98
N GLN A 447 -6.18 0.94 19.09
CA GLN A 447 -7.41 0.29 18.64
C GLN A 447 -7.30 -1.23 18.82
N ASP A 448 -8.38 -1.83 19.31
CA ASP A 448 -8.54 -3.29 19.42
C ASP A 448 -9.12 -3.86 18.12
N VAL A 449 -8.33 -3.80 17.06
CA VAL A 449 -8.66 -4.37 15.74
C VAL A 449 -7.53 -5.28 15.27
N ASP A 450 -7.87 -6.43 14.70
CA ASP A 450 -6.88 -7.37 14.15
C ASP A 450 -6.18 -6.80 12.91
N VAL A 451 -6.92 -6.05 12.08
CA VAL A 451 -6.45 -5.57 10.77
C VAL A 451 -6.88 -4.13 10.56
N LEU A 452 -5.91 -3.29 10.23
CA LEU A 452 -6.11 -1.90 9.84
C LEU A 452 -6.30 -1.82 8.31
N PRO A 453 -7.44 -1.34 7.79
CA PRO A 453 -7.68 -1.29 6.36
C PRO A 453 -6.99 -0.08 5.69
N GLY A 454 -6.29 -0.34 4.57
CA GLY A 454 -6.10 0.66 3.51
C GLY A 454 -5.22 1.89 3.75
N ARG A 455 -4.32 1.87 4.74
CA ARG A 455 -3.25 2.90 4.86
C ARG A 455 -2.21 2.78 3.74
N ILE A 456 -1.55 3.89 3.40
CA ILE A 456 -0.60 4.00 2.29
C ILE A 456 0.83 3.74 2.77
N ASN A 457 1.52 2.80 2.14
CA ASN A 457 2.89 2.42 2.49
C ASN A 457 3.93 3.43 1.98
N LEU A 458 4.54 4.18 2.89
CA LEU A 458 5.57 5.19 2.63
C LEU A 458 6.93 4.64 2.19
N ASN A 459 7.14 3.33 2.13
CA ASN A 459 8.39 2.74 1.64
C ASN A 459 8.27 2.30 0.18
N GLU A 460 7.07 1.90 -0.26
CA GLU A 460 6.82 1.35 -1.60
C GLU A 460 5.87 2.20 -2.46
N ALA A 461 5.23 3.25 -1.92
CA ALA A 461 4.30 4.07 -2.69
C ALA A 461 5.01 4.86 -3.82
N PRO A 462 4.52 4.83 -5.07
CA PRO A 462 5.06 5.62 -6.16
C PRO A 462 4.86 7.13 -5.93
N ALA A 463 5.66 7.95 -6.62
CA ALA A 463 5.66 9.41 -6.45
C ALA A 463 4.28 10.05 -6.67
N GLU A 464 3.49 9.52 -7.62
CA GLU A 464 2.14 10.01 -7.90
C GLU A 464 1.20 9.86 -6.71
N ILE A 465 1.31 8.75 -5.97
CA ILE A 465 0.50 8.51 -4.77
C ILE A 465 0.99 9.37 -3.60
N LEU A 466 2.31 9.52 -3.44
CA LEU A 466 2.87 10.39 -2.41
C LEU A 466 2.47 11.86 -2.59
N ALA A 467 2.42 12.34 -3.82
CA ALA A 467 1.96 13.70 -4.14
C ALA A 467 0.49 13.93 -3.78
N GLY A 468 -0.29 12.87 -3.58
CA GLY A 468 -1.71 12.95 -3.19
C GLY A 468 -1.97 12.96 -1.71
N ILE A 469 -0.95 12.63 -0.91
CA ILE A 469 -1.08 12.66 0.54
C ILE A 469 -1.11 14.14 0.95
N SER A 470 -2.20 14.55 1.60
CA SER A 470 -2.32 15.91 2.12
C SER A 470 -1.13 16.24 3.05
N LEU A 471 -0.70 17.51 3.04
CA LEU A 471 0.47 17.99 3.80
C LEU A 471 1.85 17.51 3.33
N VAL A 472 1.94 16.69 2.28
CA VAL A 472 3.22 16.36 1.62
C VAL A 472 3.41 17.30 0.43
N ASP A 473 4.26 18.32 0.59
CA ASP A 473 4.64 19.20 -0.51
C ASP A 473 5.72 18.56 -1.41
N VAL A 474 6.04 19.22 -2.52
CA VAL A 474 7.01 18.69 -3.51
C VAL A 474 8.40 18.50 -2.89
N ASP A 475 8.79 19.38 -1.95
CA ASP A 475 10.08 19.32 -1.29
C ASP A 475 10.12 18.17 -0.26
N THR A 476 9.08 18.00 0.55
CA THR A 476 8.93 16.86 1.47
C THR A 476 8.89 15.53 0.71
N MET A 477 8.15 15.47 -0.40
CA MET A 477 8.11 14.28 -1.25
C MET A 477 9.50 13.94 -1.79
N ALA A 478 10.24 14.94 -2.30
CA ALA A 478 11.59 14.74 -2.81
C ALA A 478 12.54 14.26 -1.70
N ALA A 479 12.43 14.81 -0.49
CA ALA A 479 13.19 14.37 0.67
C ALA A 479 12.86 12.93 1.07
N ILE A 480 11.59 12.53 1.06
CA ILE A 480 11.16 11.14 1.33
C ILE A 480 11.74 10.20 0.27
N LEU A 481 11.65 10.54 -1.02
CA LEU A 481 12.18 9.72 -2.10
C LEU A 481 13.72 9.61 -2.04
N GLU A 482 14.42 10.70 -1.76
CA GLU A 482 15.87 10.72 -1.57
C GLU A 482 16.27 9.85 -0.37
N ALA A 483 15.57 10.00 0.76
CA ALA A 483 15.78 9.20 1.94
C ALA A 483 15.60 7.72 1.62
N ARG A 484 14.50 7.30 0.97
CA ARG A 484 14.26 5.91 0.54
C ARG A 484 15.44 5.32 -0.23
N ASN A 485 15.96 6.06 -1.22
CA ASN A 485 17.09 5.62 -2.04
C ASN A 485 18.37 5.42 -1.21
N ALA A 486 18.58 6.26 -0.19
CA ALA A 486 19.75 6.16 0.69
C ALA A 486 19.75 4.93 1.61
N GLY A 487 18.57 4.36 1.92
CA GLY A 487 18.42 3.18 2.79
C GLY A 487 18.16 1.87 2.05
N GLY A 488 18.05 1.90 0.72
CA GLY A 488 17.56 0.79 -0.09
C GLY A 488 16.04 0.71 -0.08
N ALA A 489 15.42 0.63 -1.26
CA ALA A 489 13.97 0.46 -1.37
C ALA A 489 13.56 -0.92 -0.82
N GLY A 490 12.49 -0.94 -0.01
CA GLY A 490 11.99 -2.12 0.70
C GLY A 490 12.51 -2.15 2.14
N GLY A 491 11.60 -2.00 3.11
CA GLY A 491 11.87 -1.88 4.55
C GLY A 491 12.48 -3.12 5.24
N GLY A 492 13.36 -3.86 4.57
CA GLY A 492 14.02 -5.06 5.09
C GLY A 492 15.52 -5.15 4.76
N SER A 493 16.14 -4.18 4.05
CA SER A 493 17.60 -4.14 3.96
C SER A 493 18.20 -3.49 5.21
N LEU A 494 18.37 -4.31 6.25
CA LEU A 494 19.40 -4.12 7.27
C LEU A 494 20.79 -4.18 6.61
N GLU A 495 21.15 -3.17 5.80
CA GLU A 495 22.56 -2.89 5.62
C GLU A 495 23.10 -2.46 6.99
N SER A 496 23.85 -3.37 7.62
CA SER A 496 24.51 -3.18 8.91
C SER A 496 25.35 -1.91 8.89
N GLY A 497 24.76 -0.77 9.29
CA GLY A 497 25.47 0.50 9.37
C GLY A 497 24.64 1.78 9.29
N SER A 498 23.39 1.78 8.79
CA SER A 498 22.53 2.98 8.86
C SER A 498 21.69 2.97 10.14
N SER A 499 21.68 4.11 10.83
CA SER A 499 21.02 4.35 12.10
C SER A 499 19.50 4.55 12.00
N THR A 500 18.88 4.18 10.87
CA THR A 500 17.47 4.51 10.62
C THR A 500 16.63 3.25 10.43
N ASP A 501 15.83 2.92 11.43
CA ASP A 501 14.79 1.92 11.32
C ASP A 501 13.62 2.47 10.51
N ARG A 502 13.32 1.86 9.36
CA ARG A 502 12.23 2.26 8.44
C ARG A 502 11.09 1.24 8.40
N THR A 503 11.04 0.37 9.39
CA THR A 503 9.94 -0.58 9.57
C THR A 503 8.65 0.09 10.09
N HIS A 504 8.79 1.28 10.71
CA HIS A 504 7.70 2.05 11.31
C HIS A 504 7.37 3.32 10.53
N GLU A 505 6.11 3.73 10.53
CA GLU A 505 5.61 4.90 9.78
C GLU A 505 6.20 6.24 10.24
N THR A 506 6.77 6.30 11.44
CA THR A 506 7.34 7.51 12.06
C THR A 506 8.73 7.87 11.56
N TRP A 507 9.35 7.06 10.69
CA TRP A 507 10.71 7.33 10.21
C TRP A 507 10.90 8.74 9.60
N PRO A 508 9.95 9.34 8.84
CA PRO A 508 10.13 10.70 8.31
C PRO A 508 10.21 11.77 9.41
N LEU A 509 9.54 11.55 10.54
CA LEU A 509 9.62 12.41 11.72
C LEU A 509 11.00 12.29 12.38
N THR A 510 11.50 11.06 12.57
CA THR A 510 12.81 10.82 13.19
C THR A 510 13.98 11.33 12.35
N GLU A 511 13.84 11.35 11.02
CA GLU A 511 14.82 11.93 10.09
C GLU A 511 14.68 13.46 9.96
N GLY A 512 13.69 14.08 10.61
CA GLY A 512 13.45 15.52 10.57
C GLY A 512 12.93 16.04 9.23
N ILE A 513 12.31 15.17 8.43
CA ILE A 513 11.71 15.52 7.14
C ILE A 513 10.37 16.23 7.34
N ILE A 514 9.60 15.79 8.33
CA ILE A 514 8.30 16.35 8.71
C ILE A 514 8.28 16.74 10.18
N THR A 515 7.42 17.68 10.55
CA THR A 515 7.21 18.08 11.95
C THR A 515 6.31 17.09 12.70
N LEU A 516 6.32 17.16 14.04
CA LEU A 516 5.45 16.32 14.88
C LEU A 516 3.97 16.52 14.55
N ASP A 517 3.53 17.77 14.36
CA ASP A 517 2.14 18.09 14.04
C ASP A 517 1.73 17.60 12.65
N GLN A 518 2.64 17.68 11.66
CA GLN A 518 2.42 17.08 10.35
C GLN A 518 2.30 15.55 10.46
N MET A 519 3.16 14.91 11.26
CA MET A 519 3.11 13.46 11.43
C MET A 519 1.80 13.00 12.11
N ARG A 520 1.28 13.75 13.08
CA ARG A 520 -0.03 13.46 13.71
C ARG A 520 -1.19 13.44 12.70
N ALA A 521 -1.18 14.38 11.76
CA ALA A 521 -2.18 14.42 10.69
C ALA A 521 -1.99 13.29 9.66
N LEU A 522 -0.75 12.86 9.42
CA LEU A 522 -0.43 11.80 8.45
C LEU A 522 -0.66 10.38 9.00
N MET A 523 -0.50 10.16 10.31
CA MET A 523 -0.51 8.83 10.94
C MET A 523 -1.75 7.95 10.60
N PRO A 524 -2.98 8.49 10.47
CA PRO A 524 -4.14 7.70 10.04
C PRO A 524 -4.09 7.26 8.57
N LEU A 525 -3.37 8.00 7.72
CA LEU A 525 -3.32 7.78 6.27
C LEU A 525 -2.16 6.88 5.86
N VAL A 526 -1.07 6.86 6.63
CA VAL A 526 0.21 6.27 6.23
C VAL A 526 0.62 5.07 7.07
N THR A 527 1.40 4.18 6.46
CA THR A 527 2.05 3.02 7.07
C THR A 527 3.46 2.85 6.50
N ALA A 528 4.34 2.11 7.16
CA ALA A 528 5.63 1.69 6.58
C ALA A 528 5.59 0.24 6.05
N GLY A 529 4.47 -0.46 6.25
CA GLY A 529 4.32 -1.89 5.97
C GLY A 529 3.04 -2.23 5.21
N GLY A 530 2.47 -3.38 5.56
CA GLY A 530 1.28 -3.95 4.93
C GLY A 530 1.47 -5.47 4.77
N ASP A 531 0.41 -6.21 5.03
CA ASP A 531 0.42 -7.68 5.06
C ASP A 531 -0.32 -8.31 3.88
N VAL A 532 -0.76 -7.50 2.92
CA VAL A 532 -1.35 -7.98 1.68
C VAL A 532 -0.34 -7.78 0.55
N PHE A 533 0.02 -8.88 -0.11
CA PHE A 533 1.09 -8.90 -1.10
C PHE A 533 0.60 -9.40 -2.45
N ARG A 534 1.13 -8.79 -3.52
CA ARG A 534 1.00 -9.26 -4.89
C ARG A 534 2.25 -10.03 -5.31
N ALA A 535 2.03 -11.18 -5.93
CA ALA A 535 3.05 -11.99 -6.56
C ALA A 535 2.70 -12.22 -8.04
N GLN A 536 3.55 -11.76 -8.96
CA GLN A 536 3.51 -12.24 -10.34
C GLN A 536 4.50 -13.40 -10.48
N VAL A 537 3.98 -14.59 -10.75
CA VAL A 537 4.75 -15.84 -10.81
C VAL A 537 4.81 -16.34 -12.25
N VAL A 538 6.03 -16.59 -12.73
CA VAL A 538 6.28 -17.20 -14.03
C VAL A 538 6.86 -18.60 -13.79
N GLY A 539 6.06 -19.62 -14.10
CA GLY A 539 6.46 -21.02 -14.07
C GLY A 539 6.93 -21.45 -15.45
N PHE A 540 8.09 -22.07 -15.57
CA PHE A 540 8.65 -22.46 -16.86
C PHE A 540 9.43 -23.76 -16.82
N ASP A 541 9.47 -24.42 -17.98
CA ASP A 541 10.34 -25.54 -18.27
C ASP A 541 11.61 -25.01 -18.95
N GLU A 542 12.77 -25.25 -18.34
CA GLU A 542 14.06 -24.78 -18.85
C GLU A 542 14.46 -25.45 -20.17
N THR A 543 14.03 -26.69 -20.40
CA THR A 543 14.41 -27.49 -21.59
C THR A 543 13.57 -27.13 -22.80
N THR A 544 12.26 -26.97 -22.63
CA THR A 544 11.33 -26.66 -23.73
C THR A 544 11.11 -25.16 -23.91
N GLY A 545 11.38 -24.36 -22.89
CA GLY A 545 11.13 -22.91 -22.86
C GLY A 545 9.65 -22.54 -22.71
N LEU A 546 8.76 -23.54 -22.57
CA LEU A 546 7.35 -23.35 -22.30
C LEU A 546 7.16 -22.72 -20.93
N ALA A 547 6.23 -21.77 -20.84
CA ALA A 547 5.98 -21.02 -19.62
C ALA A 547 4.49 -20.72 -19.45
N ALA A 548 4.09 -20.59 -18.19
CA ALA A 548 2.81 -20.06 -17.75
C ALA A 548 3.07 -18.88 -16.80
N ARG A 549 2.11 -17.95 -16.74
CA ARG A 549 2.21 -16.77 -15.89
C ARG A 549 0.91 -16.59 -15.12
N GLY A 550 1.03 -16.41 -13.81
CA GLY A 550 -0.09 -16.12 -12.93
C GLY A 550 0.21 -14.89 -12.07
N GLU A 551 -0.83 -14.20 -11.66
CA GLU A 551 -0.79 -13.18 -10.62
C GLU A 551 -1.65 -13.64 -9.45
N ALA A 552 -1.10 -13.61 -8.24
CA ALA A 552 -1.81 -13.94 -7.02
C ALA A 552 -1.72 -12.76 -6.04
N ILE A 553 -2.83 -12.45 -5.37
CA ILE A 553 -2.86 -11.55 -4.22
C ILE A 553 -3.04 -12.42 -2.98
N ILE A 554 -2.10 -12.31 -2.06
CA ILE A 554 -2.00 -13.12 -0.86
C ILE A 554 -2.18 -12.19 0.34
N ASP A 555 -3.21 -12.45 1.11
CA ASP A 555 -3.50 -11.77 2.36
C ASP A 555 -2.85 -12.56 3.51
N ALA A 556 -1.81 -11.98 4.09
CA ALA A 556 -1.01 -12.52 5.19
C ALA A 556 -1.36 -11.88 6.55
N THR A 557 -2.48 -11.15 6.64
CA THR A 557 -2.98 -10.62 7.94
C THR A 557 -3.34 -11.74 8.91
N THR A 558 -3.65 -12.93 8.40
CA THR A 558 -3.95 -14.10 9.22
C THR A 558 -2.75 -15.05 9.28
N VAL A 559 -2.66 -15.82 10.37
CA VAL A 559 -1.58 -16.82 10.60
C VAL A 559 -1.43 -17.81 9.43
N ASN A 560 -2.49 -18.06 8.68
CA ASN A 560 -2.45 -18.87 7.47
C ASN A 560 -2.78 -18.00 6.25
N PRO A 561 -1.76 -17.46 5.55
CA PRO A 561 -1.98 -16.56 4.43
C PRO A 561 -2.91 -17.15 3.37
N ARG A 562 -3.92 -16.38 2.96
CA ARG A 562 -4.96 -16.79 2.02
C ARG A 562 -4.77 -16.12 0.67
N VAL A 563 -4.97 -16.86 -0.42
CA VAL A 563 -5.04 -16.27 -1.76
C VAL A 563 -6.43 -15.66 -1.94
N VAL A 564 -6.50 -14.33 -1.97
CA VAL A 564 -7.77 -13.60 -2.11
C VAL A 564 -8.15 -13.38 -3.57
N ALA A 565 -7.16 -13.28 -4.45
CA ALA A 565 -7.36 -13.15 -5.89
C ALA A 565 -6.30 -13.93 -6.65
N TYR A 566 -6.70 -14.54 -7.76
CA TYR A 566 -5.80 -15.23 -8.70
C TYR A 566 -6.21 -14.92 -10.15
N ARG A 567 -5.24 -14.55 -10.97
CA ARG A 567 -5.42 -14.25 -12.40
C ARG A 567 -4.46 -15.08 -13.24
N ASP A 568 -4.97 -15.77 -14.26
CA ASP A 568 -4.15 -16.44 -15.28
C ASP A 568 -3.76 -15.45 -16.38
N LEU A 569 -2.47 -15.10 -16.44
CA LEU A 569 -1.87 -14.20 -17.42
C LEU A 569 -1.17 -14.95 -18.56
N THR A 570 -1.30 -16.29 -18.63
CA THR A 570 -0.64 -17.12 -19.64
C THR A 570 -1.03 -16.72 -21.07
N HIS A 571 -2.26 -16.26 -21.28
CA HIS A 571 -2.76 -15.79 -22.57
C HIS A 571 -2.06 -14.53 -23.09
N LEU A 572 -1.45 -13.74 -22.20
CA LEU A 572 -0.64 -12.55 -22.53
C LEU A 572 0.82 -12.93 -22.83
N GLY A 573 1.15 -14.23 -22.83
CA GLY A 573 2.49 -14.72 -23.03
C GLY A 573 3.35 -14.68 -21.76
N ARG A 574 4.65 -15.01 -21.93
CA ARG A 574 5.61 -15.13 -20.84
C ARG A 574 6.00 -13.78 -20.21
N GLY A 575 5.84 -12.68 -20.93
CA GLY A 575 6.18 -11.31 -20.49
C GLY A 575 7.68 -11.00 -20.41
N PHE A 576 8.53 -12.00 -20.14
CA PHE A 576 9.97 -11.83 -19.94
C PHE A 576 10.82 -12.84 -20.72
N GLU A 577 12.08 -12.52 -20.97
CA GLU A 577 13.05 -13.45 -21.52
C GLU A 577 13.47 -14.52 -20.50
N LEU A 578 13.78 -15.73 -20.97
CA LEU A 578 14.13 -16.86 -20.09
C LEU A 578 15.40 -16.61 -19.27
N SER A 579 16.37 -15.89 -19.85
CA SER A 579 17.61 -15.46 -19.21
C SER A 579 17.36 -14.57 -17.98
N VAL A 580 16.39 -13.67 -18.09
CA VAL A 580 15.96 -12.78 -16.99
C VAL A 580 15.33 -13.61 -15.87
N LEU A 581 14.48 -14.59 -16.24
CA LEU A 581 13.84 -15.50 -15.30
C LEU A 581 14.82 -16.44 -14.58
N GLY A 582 16.08 -16.53 -15.03
CA GLY A 582 17.09 -17.42 -14.43
C GLY A 582 17.12 -18.82 -15.04
N GLY A 583 16.55 -18.99 -16.24
CA GLY A 583 16.86 -20.14 -17.11
C GLY A 583 18.15 -19.90 -17.90
N TYR A 584 18.86 -20.98 -18.22
CA TYR A 584 20.14 -20.94 -18.95
C TYR A 584 20.01 -20.93 -20.47
#